data_AF-A0A510E5J1-F1
#
_entry.id   AF-A0A510E5J1-F1
#
_cell.length_a   1.000
_cell.length_b   1.000
_cell.length_c   1.000
_cell.angle_alpha   90.00
_cell.angle_beta   90.00
_cell.angle_gamma   90.00
#
_symmetry.space_group_name_H-M   'P 1'
#
loop_
_entity.id
_entity.type
_entity.pdbx_description
1 polymer ?
#
loop_
_entity_poly.entity_id
_entity_poly.type
_entity_poly.pdbx_seq_one_letter_code
_entity_poly.pdbx_strand_id
1 'polypeptide(L)'
;MSSDIGRIKRKLMLPVVIGIFLTLFFSFASYASLDTGLETSYMFLVSLIIIVTIFLGFPLALAILIMKTRFPKEPAIILARGWNYFWINEKGVWRNNKLMFTWDQVRDVQVIKTWFDGKEMKGNLKVFLNDKNIEINNTVDPNNIVSYIKNVYLKR
;
A
#
# COMPACT_ATOMS: atom_id res chain seq x y z
N MET A 1 16.24 -2.67 2.55
CA MET A 1 14.85 -3.02 2.95
C MET A 1 14.04 -1.83 3.52
N SER A 2 14.61 -0.83 4.22
CA SER A 2 13.83 0.32 4.73
C SER A 2 13.48 1.42 3.70
N SER A 3 14.06 1.40 2.49
CA SER A 3 13.88 2.46 1.48
C SER A 3 12.56 2.40 0.72
N ASP A 4 11.87 1.25 0.70
CA ASP A 4 10.66 1.04 -0.11
C ASP A 4 9.38 1.55 0.54
N ILE A 5 9.27 1.46 1.87
CA ILE A 5 8.13 2.03 2.61
C ILE A 5 8.12 3.55 2.43
N GLY A 6 9.30 4.19 2.47
CA GLY A 6 9.44 5.63 2.20
C GLY A 6 9.08 6.03 0.76
N ARG A 7 9.30 5.14 -0.23
CA ARG A 7 8.92 5.39 -1.62
C ARG A 7 7.41 5.26 -1.85
N ILE A 8 6.76 4.28 -1.21
CA ILE A 8 5.30 4.11 -1.24
C ILE A 8 4.60 5.25 -0.50
N LYS A 9 5.07 5.61 0.70
CA LYS A 9 4.57 6.76 1.46
C LYS A 9 4.67 8.05 0.65
N ARG A 10 5.80 8.29 -0.06
CA ARG A 10 5.95 9.45 -0.96
C ARG A 10 4.97 9.45 -2.12
N LYS A 11 4.73 8.31 -2.78
CA LYS A 11 3.72 8.22 -3.86
C LYS A 11 2.29 8.46 -3.36
N LEU A 12 1.99 8.08 -2.11
CA LEU A 12 0.70 8.38 -1.48
C LEU A 12 0.60 9.83 -0.99
N MET A 13 1.70 10.41 -0.52
CA MET A 13 1.74 11.81 -0.05
C MET A 13 1.71 12.82 -1.18
N LEU A 14 2.25 12.49 -2.36
CA LEU A 14 2.28 13.41 -3.51
C LEU A 14 0.89 13.98 -3.88
N PRO A 15 -0.17 13.17 -4.09
CA PRO A 15 -1.50 13.71 -4.36
C PRO A 15 -2.10 14.49 -3.18
N VAL A 16 -1.74 14.15 -1.93
CA VAL A 16 -2.17 14.91 -0.74
C VAL A 16 -1.52 16.30 -0.73
N VAL A 17 -0.22 16.39 -1.00
CA VAL A 17 0.52 17.66 -1.07
C VAL A 17 0.01 18.52 -2.22
N ILE A 18 -0.26 17.92 -3.39
CA ILE A 18 -0.88 18.61 -4.52
C ILE A 18 -2.28 19.13 -4.15
N GLY A 19 -3.08 18.33 -3.45
CA GLY A 19 -4.41 18.73 -2.98
C GLY A 19 -4.36 19.93 -2.02
N ILE A 20 -3.42 19.94 -1.07
CA ILE A 20 -3.19 21.07 -0.17
C ILE A 20 -2.79 22.32 -0.96
N PHE A 21 -1.85 22.19 -1.89
CA PHE A 21 -1.36 23.33 -2.68
C PHE A 21 -2.46 23.95 -3.56
N LEU A 22 -3.27 23.12 -4.22
CA LEU A 22 -4.41 23.59 -5.00
C LEU A 22 -5.45 24.28 -4.12
N THR A 23 -5.74 23.73 -2.93
CA THR A 23 -6.68 24.34 -2.00
C THR A 23 -6.21 25.72 -1.55
N LEU A 24 -4.92 25.87 -1.21
CA LEU A 24 -4.33 27.16 -0.86
C LEU A 24 -4.34 28.14 -2.04
N PHE A 25 -4.01 27.68 -3.24
CA PHE A 25 -4.03 28.49 -4.45
C PHE A 25 -5.43 29.03 -4.78
N PHE A 26 -6.46 28.18 -4.74
CA PHE A 26 -7.84 28.60 -4.94
C PHE A 26 -8.32 29.55 -3.83
N SER A 27 -7.98 29.27 -2.57
CA SER A 27 -8.30 30.17 -1.44
C SER A 27 -7.70 31.56 -1.65
N PHE A 28 -6.45 31.64 -2.12
CA PHE A 28 -5.77 32.89 -2.42
C PHE A 28 -6.36 33.62 -3.63
N ALA A 29 -6.58 32.92 -4.75
CA ALA A 29 -7.17 33.50 -5.96
C ALA A 29 -8.57 34.07 -5.68
N SER A 30 -9.35 33.36 -4.89
CA SER A 30 -10.68 33.80 -4.50
C SER A 30 -10.62 34.97 -3.50
N TYR A 31 -9.64 35.01 -2.57
CA TYR A 31 -9.40 36.18 -1.70
C TYR A 31 -9.03 37.42 -2.51
N ALA A 32 -8.14 37.29 -3.49
CA ALA A 32 -7.76 38.38 -4.38
C ALA A 32 -8.96 38.90 -5.21
N SER A 33 -9.95 38.05 -5.50
CA SER A 33 -11.18 38.47 -6.20
C SER A 33 -12.19 39.20 -5.31
N LEU A 34 -12.17 39.00 -3.99
CA LEU A 34 -13.08 39.67 -3.04
C LEU A 34 -12.84 41.18 -2.91
N ASP A 35 -11.64 41.65 -3.25
CA ASP A 35 -11.29 43.08 -3.27
C ASP A 35 -12.07 43.87 -4.35
N THR A 36 -12.90 43.20 -5.15
CA THR A 36 -13.69 43.80 -6.24
C THR A 36 -15.19 44.01 -5.94
N GLY A 37 -15.72 43.56 -4.78
CA GLY A 37 -17.11 43.89 -4.38
C GLY A 37 -17.90 42.81 -3.62
N LEU A 38 -18.69 43.25 -2.64
CA LEU A 38 -19.19 42.52 -1.45
C LEU A 38 -20.26 41.41 -1.66
N GLU A 39 -20.86 41.25 -2.84
CA GLU A 39 -21.89 40.21 -3.07
C GLU A 39 -21.30 38.79 -3.26
N THR A 40 -19.98 38.68 -3.30
CA THR A 40 -19.23 37.46 -3.58
C THR A 40 -19.01 36.55 -2.37
N SER A 41 -19.32 37.00 -1.14
CA SER A 41 -18.91 36.32 0.11
C SER A 41 -19.56 34.96 0.37
N TYR A 42 -20.86 34.79 0.06
CA TYR A 42 -21.56 33.51 0.28
C TYR A 42 -21.19 32.45 -0.77
N MET A 43 -21.17 32.85 -2.04
CA MET A 43 -20.74 31.98 -3.15
C MET A 43 -19.28 31.56 -2.96
N PHE A 44 -18.42 32.45 -2.45
CA PHE A 44 -17.05 32.16 -2.05
C PHE A 44 -16.97 31.07 -0.98
N LEU A 45 -17.72 31.18 0.12
CA LEU A 45 -17.70 30.18 1.20
C LEU A 45 -18.19 28.82 0.72
N VAL A 46 -19.25 28.79 -0.10
CA VAL A 46 -19.78 27.56 -0.69
C VAL A 46 -18.74 26.94 -1.64
N SER A 47 -18.11 27.72 -2.51
CA SER A 47 -17.05 27.24 -3.41
C SER A 47 -15.84 26.72 -2.64
N LEU A 48 -15.41 27.40 -1.57
CA LEU A 48 -14.31 26.97 -0.72
C LEU A 48 -14.60 25.61 -0.05
N ILE A 49 -15.80 25.44 0.50
CA ILE A 49 -16.23 24.17 1.13
C ILE A 49 -16.24 23.04 0.11
N ILE A 50 -16.76 23.29 -1.10
CA ILE A 50 -16.79 22.29 -2.19
C ILE A 50 -15.37 21.91 -2.60
N ILE A 51 -14.48 22.89 -2.79
CA ILE A 51 -13.08 22.65 -3.17
C ILE A 51 -12.37 21.86 -2.07
N VAL A 52 -12.47 22.27 -0.81
CA VAL A 52 -11.86 21.53 0.31
C VAL A 52 -12.40 20.10 0.39
N THR A 53 -13.71 19.90 0.24
CA THR A 53 -14.33 18.58 0.33
C THR A 53 -13.89 17.67 -0.82
N ILE A 54 -13.83 18.18 -2.05
CA ILE A 54 -13.45 17.40 -3.24
C ILE A 54 -11.94 17.16 -3.29
N PHE A 55 -11.11 18.15 -2.94
CA PHE A 55 -9.65 18.07 -3.11
C PHE A 55 -8.91 17.58 -1.87
N LEU A 56 -9.47 17.71 -0.67
CA LEU A 56 -8.87 17.17 0.56
C LEU A 56 -9.69 16.00 1.10
N GLY A 57 -11.01 16.14 1.20
CA GLY A 57 -11.88 15.10 1.77
C GLY A 57 -11.88 13.81 0.98
N PHE A 58 -12.16 13.88 -0.33
CA PHE A 58 -12.27 12.70 -1.18
C PHE A 58 -10.94 11.91 -1.32
N PRO A 59 -9.78 12.54 -1.63
CA PRO A 59 -8.52 11.81 -1.77
C PRO A 59 -8.05 11.20 -0.45
N LEU A 60 -8.29 11.89 0.68
CA LEU A 60 -7.96 11.37 2.00
C LEU A 60 -8.83 10.16 2.35
N ALA A 61 -10.14 10.24 2.12
CA ALA A 61 -11.06 9.11 2.32
C ALA A 61 -10.69 7.91 1.44
N LEU A 62 -10.34 8.16 0.17
CA LEU A 62 -9.87 7.13 -0.76
C LEU A 62 -8.55 6.50 -0.27
N ALA A 63 -7.59 7.32 0.17
CA ALA A 63 -6.32 6.84 0.71
C ALA A 63 -6.52 5.98 1.95
N ILE A 64 -7.41 6.39 2.88
CA ILE A 64 -7.76 5.61 4.06
C ILE A 64 -8.41 4.28 3.66
N LEU A 65 -9.34 4.29 2.71
CA LEU A 65 -10.00 3.09 2.20
C LEU A 65 -8.98 2.12 1.58
N ILE A 66 -8.07 2.63 0.75
CA ILE A 66 -6.99 1.84 0.13
C ILE A 66 -6.06 1.28 1.22
N MET A 67 -5.69 2.08 2.22
CA MET A 67 -4.84 1.62 3.32
C MET A 67 -5.50 0.49 4.10
N LYS A 68 -6.79 0.65 4.46
CA LYS A 68 -7.57 -0.34 5.22
C LYS A 68 -7.80 -1.64 4.45
N THR A 69 -7.88 -1.58 3.12
CA THR A 69 -8.16 -2.74 2.28
C THR A 69 -6.90 -3.47 1.82
N ARG A 70 -5.77 -2.78 1.64
CA ARG A 70 -4.55 -3.40 1.07
C ARG A 70 -3.48 -3.77 2.09
N PHE A 71 -3.40 -3.05 3.20
CA PHE A 71 -2.36 -3.28 4.21
C PHE A 71 -2.93 -4.09 5.37
N PRO A 72 -2.20 -5.12 5.84
CA PRO A 72 -2.58 -5.81 7.07
C PRO A 72 -2.56 -4.83 8.24
N LYS A 73 -3.48 -5.01 9.19
CA LYS A 73 -3.52 -4.20 10.44
C LYS A 73 -2.29 -4.43 11.32
N GLU A 74 -1.63 -5.56 11.15
CA GLU A 74 -0.46 -5.98 11.92
C GLU A 74 0.84 -5.70 11.15
N PRO A 75 1.97 -5.45 11.86
CA PRO A 75 3.26 -5.28 11.22
C PRO A 75 3.60 -6.55 10.41
N ALA A 76 3.80 -6.37 9.10
CA ALA A 76 4.04 -7.47 8.19
C ALA A 76 5.14 -7.14 7.18
N ILE A 77 5.93 -8.14 6.82
CA ILE A 77 6.98 -8.02 5.80
C ILE A 77 6.34 -8.30 4.43
N ILE A 78 6.63 -7.45 3.44
CA ILE A 78 6.14 -7.63 2.07
C ILE A 78 6.83 -8.84 1.45
N LEU A 79 6.03 -9.78 0.96
CA LEU A 79 6.52 -11.01 0.35
C LEU A 79 6.59 -10.89 -1.18
N ALA A 80 5.55 -10.35 -1.82
CA ALA A 80 5.49 -10.19 -3.26
C ALA A 80 4.81 -8.87 -3.67
N ARG A 81 5.31 -8.28 -4.76
CA ARG A 81 4.90 -6.96 -5.27
C ARG A 81 4.32 -7.09 -6.68
N GLY A 82 3.02 -6.81 -6.82
CA GLY A 82 2.31 -6.90 -8.10
C GLY A 82 0.84 -6.51 -7.98
N TRP A 83 -0.03 -7.12 -8.80
CA TRP A 83 -1.48 -6.93 -8.73
C TRP A 83 -2.08 -7.43 -7.40
N ASN A 84 -1.42 -8.38 -6.75
CA ASN A 84 -1.78 -8.91 -5.45
C ASN A 84 -0.60 -8.73 -4.49
N TYR A 85 -0.81 -7.99 -3.42
CA TYR A 85 0.19 -7.83 -2.36
C TYR A 85 0.09 -9.01 -1.40
N PHE A 86 1.21 -9.70 -1.24
CA PHE A 86 1.36 -10.74 -0.23
C PHE A 86 2.20 -10.20 0.92
N TRP A 87 1.75 -10.48 2.13
CA TRP A 87 2.39 -10.06 3.36
C TRP A 87 2.61 -11.26 4.26
N ILE A 88 3.66 -11.24 5.08
CA ILE A 88 3.88 -12.23 6.13
C ILE A 88 4.01 -11.59 7.49
N ASN A 89 3.45 -12.26 8.48
CA ASN A 89 3.66 -11.96 9.89
C ASN A 89 3.68 -13.24 10.71
N GLU A 90 3.72 -13.13 12.03
CA GLU A 90 3.74 -14.27 12.95
C GLU A 90 2.51 -15.19 12.83
N LYS A 91 1.37 -14.68 12.33
CA LYS A 91 0.15 -15.47 12.16
C LYS A 91 0.14 -16.28 10.89
N GLY A 92 0.82 -15.82 9.84
CA GLY A 92 0.85 -16.51 8.55
C GLY A 92 1.03 -15.58 7.36
N VAL A 93 0.53 -16.02 6.22
CA VAL A 93 0.57 -15.27 4.96
C VAL A 93 -0.78 -14.59 4.71
N TRP A 94 -0.73 -13.30 4.42
CA TRP A 94 -1.89 -12.47 4.12
C TRP A 94 -1.89 -12.02 2.66
N ARG A 95 -3.08 -11.86 2.09
CA ARG A 95 -3.31 -11.25 0.78
C ARG A 95 -4.45 -10.26 0.88
N ASN A 96 -4.23 -9.01 0.44
CA ASN A 96 -5.26 -7.96 0.46
C ASN A 96 -6.00 -7.86 1.82
N ASN A 97 -5.25 -7.84 2.92
CA ASN A 97 -5.77 -7.80 4.30
C ASN A 97 -6.67 -8.99 4.71
N LYS A 98 -6.59 -10.12 4.01
CA LYS A 98 -7.19 -11.40 4.43
C LYS A 98 -6.08 -12.43 4.70
N LEU A 99 -6.16 -13.10 5.84
CA LEU A 99 -5.28 -14.22 6.17
C LEU A 99 -5.59 -15.37 5.22
N MET A 100 -4.59 -15.85 4.49
CA MET A 100 -4.75 -16.91 3.50
C MET A 100 -4.54 -18.29 4.11
N PHE A 101 -3.54 -18.40 5.00
CA PHE A 101 -3.19 -19.62 5.73
C PHE A 101 -2.25 -19.28 6.89
N THR A 102 -2.27 -20.11 7.93
CA THR A 102 -1.35 -20.02 9.08
C THR A 102 -0.09 -20.83 8.85
N TRP A 103 0.95 -20.58 9.64
CA TRP A 103 2.21 -21.35 9.54
C TRP A 103 2.03 -22.84 9.87
N ASP A 104 1.10 -23.20 10.75
CA ASP A 104 0.80 -24.59 11.10
C ASP A 104 0.26 -25.41 9.91
N GLN A 105 -0.32 -24.73 8.92
CA GLN A 105 -0.82 -25.36 7.70
C GLN A 105 0.28 -25.55 6.66
N VAL A 106 1.44 -24.91 6.83
CA VAL A 106 2.56 -24.91 5.88
C VAL A 106 3.49 -26.09 6.15
N ARG A 107 3.62 -26.98 5.17
CA ARG A 107 4.52 -28.14 5.23
C ARG A 107 5.92 -27.82 4.75
N ASP A 108 6.03 -27.04 3.68
CA ASP A 108 7.29 -26.60 3.08
C ASP A 108 7.06 -25.36 2.20
N VAL A 109 8.15 -24.64 1.93
CA VAL A 109 8.18 -23.53 0.99
C VAL A 109 9.39 -23.69 0.08
N GLN A 110 9.18 -23.57 -1.22
CA GLN A 110 10.23 -23.73 -2.22
C GLN A 110 10.22 -22.59 -3.25
N VAL A 111 11.41 -22.27 -3.74
CA VAL A 111 11.59 -21.34 -4.85
C VAL A 111 11.47 -22.13 -6.15
N ILE A 112 10.50 -21.78 -7.01
CA ILE A 112 10.29 -22.45 -8.30
C ILE A 112 11.20 -21.83 -9.36
N LYS A 113 11.19 -20.50 -9.44
CA LYS A 113 11.87 -19.74 -10.49
C LYS A 113 12.37 -18.44 -9.91
N THR A 114 13.55 -18.02 -10.31
CA THR A 114 14.07 -16.69 -10.01
C THR A 114 14.50 -15.99 -11.29
N TRP A 115 14.44 -14.67 -11.30
CA TRP A 115 14.93 -13.83 -12.37
C TRP A 115 15.27 -12.43 -11.83
N PHE A 116 16.20 -11.75 -12.49
CA PHE A 116 16.57 -10.38 -12.13
C PHE A 116 15.78 -9.38 -12.97
N ASP A 117 15.10 -8.43 -12.32
CA ASP A 117 14.28 -7.40 -12.99
C ASP A 117 15.02 -6.06 -13.12
N GLY A 118 16.36 -6.09 -13.20
CA GLY A 118 17.20 -4.89 -13.30
C GLY A 118 17.42 -4.11 -11.99
N LYS A 119 16.60 -4.35 -10.96
CA LYS A 119 16.71 -3.70 -9.64
C LYS A 119 16.86 -4.68 -8.48
N GLU A 120 16.09 -5.76 -8.53
CA GLU A 120 15.89 -6.68 -7.42
C GLU A 120 15.80 -8.11 -7.98
N MET A 121 16.20 -9.10 -7.19
CA MET A 121 15.97 -10.49 -7.55
C MET A 121 14.49 -10.81 -7.30
N LYS A 122 13.79 -11.29 -8.31
CA LYS A 122 12.39 -11.71 -8.21
C LYS A 122 12.27 -13.21 -8.38
N GLY A 123 11.17 -13.76 -7.91
CA GLY A 123 10.86 -15.15 -8.18
C GLY A 123 9.44 -15.58 -7.86
N ASN A 124 9.16 -16.83 -8.21
CA ASN A 124 7.94 -17.51 -7.82
C ASN A 124 8.24 -18.46 -6.66
N LEU A 125 7.39 -18.42 -5.65
CA LEU A 125 7.43 -19.35 -4.54
C LEU A 125 6.26 -20.32 -4.63
N LYS A 126 6.51 -21.59 -4.30
CA LYS A 126 5.46 -22.55 -4.00
C LYS A 126 5.39 -22.75 -2.50
N VAL A 127 4.21 -22.53 -1.93
CA VAL A 127 3.90 -22.88 -0.56
C VAL A 127 3.10 -24.17 -0.58
N PHE A 128 3.63 -25.21 0.04
CA PHE A 128 2.97 -26.49 0.19
C PHE A 128 2.19 -26.48 1.49
N LEU A 129 0.86 -26.50 1.41
CA LEU A 129 -0.01 -26.64 2.57
C LEU A 129 -0.41 -28.11 2.75
N ASN A 130 -1.06 -28.43 3.87
CA ASN A 130 -1.59 -29.77 4.15
C ASN A 130 -2.52 -30.31 3.06
N ASP A 131 -3.32 -29.43 2.45
CA ASP A 131 -4.41 -29.87 1.56
C ASP A 131 -4.27 -29.37 0.12
N LYS A 132 -3.39 -28.39 -0.11
CA LYS A 132 -3.23 -27.71 -1.40
C LYS A 132 -1.88 -27.03 -1.52
N ASN A 133 -1.55 -26.58 -2.72
CA ASN A 133 -0.35 -25.79 -2.98
C ASN A 133 -0.76 -24.41 -3.46
N ILE A 134 -0.04 -23.37 -3.00
CA ILE A 134 -0.27 -21.99 -3.42
C ILE A 134 1.01 -21.46 -4.07
N GLU A 135 0.88 -20.91 -5.27
CA GLU A 135 1.98 -20.23 -5.95
C GLU A 135 1.91 -18.72 -5.68
N ILE A 136 3.02 -18.15 -5.21
CA ILE A 136 3.19 -16.73 -4.96
C ILE A 136 4.17 -16.17 -5.99
N ASN A 137 3.63 -15.48 -6.97
CA ASN A 137 4.39 -14.90 -8.07
C ASN A 137 4.97 -13.54 -7.72
N ASN A 138 6.09 -13.16 -8.34
CA ASN A 138 6.76 -11.87 -8.16
C ASN A 138 7.17 -11.57 -6.71
N THR A 139 7.65 -12.59 -6.01
CA THR A 139 8.27 -12.50 -4.70
C THR A 139 9.59 -11.73 -4.81
N VAL A 140 9.84 -10.80 -3.88
CA VAL A 140 11.10 -10.04 -3.82
C VAL A 140 12.11 -10.79 -2.98
N ASP A 141 13.33 -10.99 -3.50
CA ASP A 141 14.40 -11.76 -2.87
C ASP A 141 13.95 -13.13 -2.35
N PRO A 142 13.42 -14.00 -3.25
CA PRO A 142 12.76 -15.26 -2.88
C PRO A 142 13.62 -16.18 -2.01
N ASN A 143 14.94 -16.23 -2.25
CA ASN A 143 15.86 -17.06 -1.48
C ASN A 143 15.94 -16.62 -0.01
N ASN A 144 16.06 -15.31 0.23
CA ASN A 144 16.09 -14.75 1.59
C ASN A 144 14.77 -14.98 2.31
N ILE A 145 13.65 -14.83 1.59
CA ILE A 145 12.32 -15.05 2.15
C ILE A 145 12.12 -16.52 2.54
N VAL A 146 12.47 -17.47 1.68
CA VAL A 146 12.35 -18.90 2.01
C VAL A 146 13.25 -19.26 3.18
N SER A 147 14.49 -18.77 3.22
CA SER A 147 15.39 -18.97 4.35
C SER A 147 14.80 -18.41 5.65
N TYR A 148 14.27 -17.19 5.61
CA TYR A 148 13.60 -16.57 6.76
C TYR A 148 12.40 -17.39 7.24
N ILE A 149 11.51 -17.81 6.34
CA ILE A 149 10.33 -18.61 6.71
C ILE A 149 10.74 -19.94 7.34
N LYS A 150 11.72 -20.63 6.74
CA LYS A 150 12.20 -21.92 7.24
C LYS A 150 12.80 -21.79 8.64
N ASN A 151 13.65 -20.78 8.84
CA ASN A 151 14.36 -20.58 10.11
C ASN A 151 13.45 -20.05 11.23
N VAL A 152 12.53 -19.13 10.91
CA VAL A 152 11.73 -18.43 11.93
C VAL A 152 10.45 -19.18 12.25
N TYR A 153 9.71 -19.63 11.22
CA TYR A 153 8.35 -20.15 11.39
C TYR A 153 8.25 -21.66 11.27
N LEU A 154 9.07 -22.30 10.42
CA LEU A 154 9.00 -23.75 10.25
C LEU A 154 9.96 -24.52 11.16
N LYS A 155 10.93 -23.85 11.82
CA LYS A 155 11.91 -24.42 12.77
C LYS A 155 12.24 -25.90 12.48
N ARG A 156 12.67 -26.18 11.26
CA ARG A 156 13.14 -27.51 10.82
C ARG A 156 14.61 -27.43 10.46
#